data_AF-A0A8T3D025-F1
#
_entry.id   AF-A0A8T3D025-F1
#
_cell.length_a   1.000
_cell.length_b   1.000
_cell.length_c   1.000
_cell.angle_alpha   90.00
_cell.angle_beta   90.00
_cell.angle_gamma   90.00
#
_symmetry.space_group_name_H-M   'P 1'
#
loop_
_entity.id
_entity.type
_entity.pdbx_description
1 polymer ?
#
loop_
_entity_poly.entity_id
_entity_poly.type
_entity_poly.pdbx_seq_one_letter_code
_entity_poly.pdbx_strand_id
1 'polypeptide(L)'
;MEFCLCINEKEYGDFLYYNKSASLPTERKRSNEESWKAVSQHSICFTSSERDTVKWIMMTRPLLAVMLQLLCCCQAAPSYSNGFFYHDIMNGNGNGEIYFNGVRLHVETTELSVYGVRGSSAMLPCHLRYEPELSAPRKTRVKWSWLPAIGGHETDVLVAAGLRHRSFGNFKGRVHLRQNSPGEVSLVITDLQLNDTGRYRCEVIDGLEDESATVDLELRGVVFPYQPPTGRYHMNFHAAQHVCEEQDSALATFEQLFLAWEEGLDWCNAGWLADGTVQYPITIPRKPCGGLGVAPGVRSYGSRHRHLHLYDAFCFSSSLRGRVYFLQHPQKLNFTEAIQACQKDGAQIAKVGQLYAAWRFMGLDRCDAGWLADGSLRYPISSPRPNCGPQEPGVRTFGFPAQHQKYGVYCYGPR
;
A
#
# COMPACT_ATOMS: atom_id res chain seq x y z
N MET A 1 -12.72 -56.38 -9.86
CA MET A 1 -12.50 -55.66 -11.13
C MET A 1 -12.74 -54.20 -10.86
N GLU A 2 -11.66 -53.45 -10.62
CA GLU A 2 -11.65 -51.99 -10.67
C GLU A 2 -10.64 -51.60 -11.74
N PHE A 3 -10.95 -50.58 -12.53
CA PHE A 3 -10.10 -50.12 -13.62
C PHE A 3 -9.14 -49.05 -13.07
N CYS A 4 -7.85 -49.37 -12.98
CA CYS A 4 -6.80 -48.35 -12.92
C CYS A 4 -6.49 -47.88 -14.34
N LEU A 5 -6.85 -46.63 -14.67
CA LEU A 5 -6.39 -45.95 -15.86
C LEU A 5 -5.03 -45.31 -15.58
N CYS A 6 -3.96 -45.97 -16.03
CA CYS A 6 -2.63 -45.38 -16.11
C CYS A 6 -2.53 -44.55 -17.39
N ILE A 7 -2.18 -43.27 -17.27
CA ILE A 7 -1.48 -42.54 -18.34
C ILE A 7 -0.24 -41.93 -17.71
N ASN A 8 0.90 -42.20 -18.34
CA ASN A 8 2.23 -41.78 -17.92
C ASN A 8 2.94 -41.37 -19.20
N GLU A 9 3.23 -40.08 -19.37
CA GLU A 9 3.97 -39.61 -20.55
C GLU A 9 4.92 -38.47 -20.17
N LYS A 10 6.10 -38.52 -20.78
CA LYS A 10 7.30 -37.74 -20.47
C LYS A 10 7.60 -36.77 -21.61
N GLU A 11 8.38 -35.75 -21.27
CA GLU A 11 9.36 -35.05 -22.13
C GLU A 11 8.83 -34.24 -23.34
N TYR A 12 9.04 -32.92 -23.27
CA TYR A 12 9.57 -32.00 -24.30
C TYR A 12 9.54 -30.57 -23.69
N GLY A 13 10.55 -29.71 -23.78
CA GLY A 13 11.91 -29.83 -24.32
C GLY A 13 12.75 -28.60 -23.90
N ASP A 14 14.06 -28.64 -24.14
CA ASP A 14 15.02 -27.61 -23.70
C ASP A 14 14.81 -26.22 -24.34
N PHE A 15 15.18 -25.16 -23.61
CA PHE A 15 15.68 -23.92 -24.24
C PHE A 15 17.04 -23.48 -23.68
N LEU A 16 18.01 -23.63 -24.58
CA LEU A 16 19.45 -23.43 -24.46
C LEU A 16 19.87 -22.07 -23.89
N TYR A 17 20.83 -22.11 -22.94
CA TYR A 17 21.73 -20.98 -22.68
C TYR A 17 22.76 -20.86 -23.81
N TYR A 18 22.91 -19.69 -24.41
CA TYR A 18 24.06 -19.37 -25.25
C TYR A 18 25.20 -18.78 -24.41
N ASN A 19 26.41 -19.29 -24.61
CA ASN A 19 27.64 -18.78 -24.01
C ASN A 19 28.71 -18.62 -25.11
N LYS A 20 29.63 -17.66 -24.98
CA LYS A 20 30.74 -17.50 -25.92
C LYS A 20 32.03 -17.02 -25.22
N SER A 21 32.96 -17.98 -25.05
CA SER A 21 34.43 -17.88 -25.23
C SER A 21 35.21 -16.79 -24.46
N ALA A 22 36.31 -17.05 -23.74
CA ALA A 22 37.12 -18.27 -23.47
C ALA A 22 37.94 -18.04 -22.14
N SER A 23 38.95 -18.79 -21.69
CA SER A 23 39.78 -19.88 -22.24
C SER A 23 40.32 -20.84 -21.15
N LEU A 24 41.21 -21.77 -21.55
CA LEU A 24 41.96 -22.74 -20.72
C LEU A 24 43.45 -22.31 -20.57
N PRO A 25 44.36 -23.02 -19.84
CA PRO A 25 44.27 -24.32 -19.10
C PRO A 25 44.77 -24.20 -17.61
N THR A 26 45.06 -25.22 -16.77
CA THR A 26 45.46 -26.66 -16.92
C THR A 26 45.32 -27.44 -15.57
N GLU A 27 45.08 -28.77 -15.62
CA GLU A 27 45.32 -29.81 -14.57
C GLU A 27 44.57 -29.70 -13.20
N ARG A 28 44.31 -30.76 -12.39
CA ARG A 28 44.82 -32.16 -12.33
C ARG A 28 43.76 -33.14 -11.74
N LYS A 29 43.90 -34.45 -12.00
CA LYS A 29 43.02 -35.57 -11.57
C LYS A 29 43.08 -35.90 -10.06
N ARG A 30 42.01 -36.46 -9.47
CA ARG A 30 41.93 -37.84 -8.91
C ARG A 30 40.49 -38.24 -8.50
N SER A 31 40.21 -39.55 -8.49
CA SER A 31 38.94 -40.25 -8.27
C SER A 31 38.57 -40.49 -6.79
N ASN A 32 37.30 -40.82 -6.52
CA ASN A 32 36.89 -42.19 -6.15
C ASN A 32 35.36 -42.36 -6.13
N GLU A 33 34.90 -43.54 -6.55
CA GLU A 33 33.53 -44.05 -6.42
C GLU A 33 33.40 -44.90 -5.15
N GLU A 34 32.16 -45.05 -4.65
CA GLU A 34 31.52 -46.26 -4.07
C GLU A 34 30.26 -45.82 -3.29
N SER A 35 29.18 -46.58 -3.07
CA SER A 35 28.56 -47.75 -3.70
C SER A 35 27.41 -48.18 -2.74
N TRP A 36 26.16 -48.09 -3.20
CA TRP A 36 24.96 -48.83 -2.79
C TRP A 36 24.79 -49.43 -1.37
N LYS A 37 23.64 -49.12 -0.73
CA LYS A 37 22.55 -50.10 -0.49
C LYS A 37 21.28 -49.45 0.08
N ALA A 38 20.14 -50.14 -0.08
CA ALA A 38 18.80 -49.67 0.28
C ALA A 38 18.04 -50.72 1.13
N VAL A 39 16.77 -50.39 1.46
CA VAL A 39 15.69 -51.22 2.04
C VAL A 39 15.60 -51.26 3.58
N SER A 40 14.52 -50.66 4.10
CA SER A 40 13.51 -51.36 4.93
C SER A 40 12.24 -50.50 5.10
N GLN A 41 11.07 -51.11 4.95
CA GLN A 41 9.75 -50.48 5.13
C GLN A 41 9.28 -50.61 6.58
N HIS A 42 8.37 -49.73 7.02
CA HIS A 42 7.46 -50.00 8.14
C HIS A 42 6.05 -49.51 7.79
N SER A 43 5.07 -50.40 7.95
CA SER A 43 3.63 -50.10 7.87
C SER A 43 3.06 -50.06 9.29
N ILE A 44 2.08 -49.19 9.55
CA ILE A 44 1.29 -49.22 10.78
C ILE A 44 -0.19 -49.33 10.39
N CYS A 45 -0.84 -50.39 10.89
CA CYS A 45 -2.29 -50.58 10.79
C CYS A 45 -2.97 -50.06 12.06
N PHE A 46 -4.17 -49.52 11.92
CA PHE A 46 -5.17 -49.49 13.00
C PHE A 46 -6.50 -50.02 12.46
N THR A 47 -7.17 -50.83 13.27
CA THR A 47 -8.45 -51.46 12.97
C THR A 47 -9.58 -50.78 13.74
N SER A 48 -10.77 -50.71 13.15
CA SER A 48 -12.01 -50.31 13.84
C SER A 48 -13.09 -51.37 13.63
N SER A 49 -13.73 -51.81 14.72
CA SER A 49 -14.71 -52.89 14.72
C SER A 49 -16.14 -52.38 14.59
N GLU A 50 -16.97 -53.06 13.79
CA GLU A 50 -18.41 -52.80 13.64
C GLU A 50 -19.25 -53.64 14.61
N ARG A 51 -20.16 -52.97 15.35
CA ARG A 51 -21.61 -53.23 15.39
C ARG A 51 -22.30 -52.48 16.55
N ASP A 52 -23.44 -51.84 16.27
CA ASP A 52 -24.73 -52.33 16.77
C ASP A 52 -25.92 -51.58 16.15
N THR A 53 -26.68 -52.29 15.32
CA THR A 53 -27.81 -51.79 14.53
C THR A 53 -29.15 -52.29 15.07
N VAL A 54 -29.59 -51.82 16.25
CA VAL A 54 -30.98 -52.03 16.71
C VAL A 54 -31.53 -50.78 17.41
N LYS A 55 -32.11 -49.86 16.63
CA LYS A 55 -33.13 -48.87 17.08
C LYS A 55 -33.87 -48.21 15.91
N TRP A 56 -34.20 -49.00 14.89
CA TRP A 56 -35.30 -48.67 13.99
C TRP A 56 -36.64 -48.83 14.73
N ILE A 57 -37.67 -48.10 14.28
CA ILE A 57 -39.00 -47.99 14.91
C ILE A 57 -39.03 -47.07 16.16
N MET A 58 -39.02 -45.75 15.94
CA MET A 58 -39.86 -44.74 16.64
C MET A 58 -39.57 -43.26 16.25
N MET A 59 -38.84 -42.97 15.14
CA MET A 59 -38.54 -41.61 14.70
C MET A 59 -39.03 -41.26 13.28
N THR A 60 -40.17 -41.81 12.85
CA THR A 60 -40.80 -41.55 11.54
C THR A 60 -41.87 -40.44 11.57
N ARG A 61 -41.77 -39.47 12.49
CA ARG A 61 -42.74 -38.35 12.63
C ARG A 61 -42.22 -36.90 12.70
N PRO A 62 -40.91 -36.57 12.82
CA PRO A 62 -40.47 -35.17 12.72
C PRO A 62 -40.02 -34.76 11.30
N LEU A 63 -39.62 -35.71 10.44
CA LEU A 63 -39.02 -35.40 9.13
C LEU A 63 -39.99 -34.82 8.09
N LEU A 64 -41.30 -35.02 8.25
CA LEU A 64 -42.33 -34.42 7.41
C LEU A 64 -42.65 -32.95 7.78
N ALA A 65 -42.31 -32.50 9.00
CA ALA A 65 -42.49 -31.11 9.41
C ALA A 65 -41.34 -30.20 8.93
N VAL A 66 -40.10 -30.71 8.95
CA VAL A 66 -38.90 -29.95 8.54
C VAL A 66 -38.91 -29.65 7.03
N MET A 67 -39.36 -30.59 6.19
CA MET A 67 -39.53 -30.36 4.75
C MET A 67 -40.61 -29.32 4.41
N LEU A 68 -41.61 -29.12 5.29
CA LEU A 68 -42.66 -28.12 5.07
C LEU A 68 -42.24 -26.70 5.50
N GLN A 69 -41.32 -26.57 6.47
CA GLN A 69 -40.74 -25.28 6.84
C GLN A 69 -39.64 -24.81 5.85
N LEU A 70 -38.91 -25.73 5.22
CA LEU A 70 -37.93 -25.40 4.18
C LEU A 70 -38.56 -24.88 2.87
N LEU A 71 -39.84 -25.17 2.63
CA LEU A 71 -40.61 -24.63 1.50
C LEU A 71 -41.19 -23.22 1.74
N CYS A 72 -41.12 -22.70 2.96
CA CYS A 72 -41.71 -21.39 3.32
C CYS A 72 -40.67 -20.25 3.44
N CYS A 73 -39.36 -20.56 3.53
CA CYS A 73 -38.30 -19.55 3.64
C CYS A 73 -37.80 -18.98 2.31
N CYS A 74 -38.38 -19.34 1.16
CA CYS A 74 -38.00 -18.80 -0.15
C CYS A 74 -38.68 -17.46 -0.52
N GLN A 75 -39.46 -16.86 0.39
CA GLN A 75 -40.17 -15.59 0.13
C GLN A 75 -39.81 -14.45 1.11
N ALA A 76 -38.51 -14.21 1.31
CA ALA A 76 -38.01 -12.94 1.85
C ALA A 76 -36.50 -12.72 1.55
N ALA A 77 -36.07 -12.94 0.30
CA ALA A 77 -34.78 -12.40 -0.12
C ALA A 77 -34.88 -10.85 -0.10
N PRO A 78 -33.97 -10.12 0.57
CA PRO A 78 -33.94 -8.67 0.45
C PRO A 78 -33.70 -8.35 -1.02
N SER A 79 -34.63 -7.61 -1.63
CA SER A 79 -34.60 -7.30 -3.06
C SER A 79 -33.42 -6.40 -3.39
N TYR A 80 -32.25 -7.00 -3.62
CA TYR A 80 -31.14 -6.36 -4.31
C TYR A 80 -31.62 -6.04 -5.72
N SER A 81 -32.07 -4.79 -5.88
CA SER A 81 -32.44 -4.20 -7.15
C SER A 81 -31.19 -4.06 -8.03
N ASN A 82 -30.76 -5.17 -8.63
CA ASN A 82 -29.94 -5.18 -9.83
C ASN A 82 -30.79 -4.62 -10.98
N GLY A 83 -30.99 -3.30 -10.95
CA GLY A 83 -31.63 -2.55 -12.00
C GLY A 83 -30.71 -2.48 -13.21
N PHE A 84 -30.69 -3.55 -14.00
CA PHE A 84 -30.19 -3.52 -15.36
C PHE A 84 -31.12 -2.58 -16.16
N PHE A 85 -30.69 -1.33 -16.34
CA PHE A 85 -31.40 -0.34 -17.15
C PHE A 85 -31.16 -0.63 -18.64
N TYR A 86 -31.89 -1.60 -19.20
CA TYR A 86 -32.21 -1.54 -20.62
C TYR A 86 -33.27 -0.44 -20.79
N HIS A 87 -32.90 0.69 -21.38
CA HIS A 87 -33.90 1.64 -21.87
C HIS A 87 -34.56 1.07 -23.13
N ASP A 88 -35.81 1.45 -23.35
CA ASP A 88 -36.70 0.88 -24.37
C ASP A 88 -36.05 0.75 -25.74
N ILE A 89 -36.02 -0.49 -26.25
CA ILE A 89 -35.92 -0.75 -27.68
C ILE A 89 -37.18 -0.16 -28.30
N MET A 90 -37.07 1.02 -28.90
CA MET A 90 -38.17 1.63 -29.66
C MET A 90 -38.59 0.65 -30.73
N ASN A 91 -39.86 0.24 -30.67
CA ASN A 91 -40.38 -0.90 -31.42
C ASN A 91 -40.44 -0.57 -32.92
N GLY A 92 -39.39 -0.96 -33.66
CA GLY A 92 -39.26 -0.74 -35.10
C GLY A 92 -40.35 -1.47 -35.87
N ASN A 93 -40.87 -0.82 -36.92
CA ASN A 93 -42.05 -1.28 -37.65
C ASN A 93 -41.76 -2.53 -38.49
N GLY A 94 -41.99 -3.73 -37.93
CA GLY A 94 -42.16 -5.01 -38.64
C GLY A 94 -40.92 -5.61 -39.32
N ASN A 95 -39.85 -4.83 -39.51
CA ASN A 95 -38.61 -5.22 -40.17
C ASN A 95 -37.49 -5.17 -39.12
N GLY A 96 -36.74 -6.26 -38.94
CA GLY A 96 -35.77 -6.46 -37.86
C GLY A 96 -34.47 -5.65 -37.95
N GLU A 97 -34.54 -4.37 -38.34
CA GLU A 97 -33.40 -3.46 -38.38
C GLU A 97 -33.20 -2.82 -36.99
N ILE A 98 -32.19 -3.31 -36.27
CA ILE A 98 -31.74 -2.72 -35.01
C ILE A 98 -30.94 -1.46 -35.37
N TYR A 99 -31.52 -0.28 -35.17
CA TYR A 99 -30.79 0.98 -35.27
C TYR A 99 -29.81 1.12 -34.10
N PHE A 100 -28.59 0.62 -34.30
CA PHE A 100 -27.43 1.08 -33.53
C PHE A 100 -27.18 2.55 -33.89
N ASN A 101 -27.76 3.46 -33.10
CA ASN A 101 -27.25 4.83 -33.04
C ASN A 101 -25.80 4.74 -32.56
N GLY A 102 -24.85 4.97 -33.47
CA GLY A 102 -23.40 4.91 -33.23
C GLY A 102 -22.87 6.04 -32.35
N VAL A 103 -23.54 6.26 -31.22
CA VAL A 103 -23.14 7.20 -30.16
C VAL A 103 -22.17 6.46 -29.24
N ARG A 104 -20.91 6.87 -29.27
CA ARG A 104 -19.85 6.35 -28.41
C ARG A 104 -19.71 7.19 -27.15
N LEU A 105 -19.61 6.54 -25.99
CA LEU A 105 -19.17 7.12 -24.74
C LEU A 105 -17.64 7.32 -24.77
N HIS A 106 -17.17 8.44 -24.21
CA HIS A 106 -15.76 8.69 -23.95
C HIS A 106 -15.59 9.19 -22.52
N VAL A 107 -14.60 8.65 -21.81
CA VAL A 107 -14.21 9.08 -20.47
C VAL A 107 -12.78 9.59 -20.53
N GLU A 108 -12.58 10.84 -20.15
CA GLU A 108 -11.29 11.53 -20.22
C GLU A 108 -10.90 12.13 -18.87
N THR A 109 -9.58 12.29 -18.69
CA THR A 109 -9.01 13.07 -17.59
C THR A 109 -8.10 14.15 -18.15
N THR A 110 -8.13 15.34 -17.55
CA THR A 110 -7.23 16.46 -17.89
C THR A 110 -5.84 16.29 -17.28
N GLU A 111 -5.71 15.51 -16.20
CA GLU A 111 -4.46 15.29 -15.47
C GLU A 111 -4.31 13.80 -15.12
N LEU A 112 -3.16 13.21 -15.47
CA LEU A 112 -2.87 11.81 -15.13
C LEU A 112 -2.41 11.64 -13.68
N SER A 113 -1.90 12.70 -13.05
CA SER A 113 -1.37 12.68 -11.69
C SER A 113 -1.72 13.98 -10.95
N VAL A 114 -2.32 13.87 -9.78
CA VAL A 114 -2.76 15.00 -8.94
C VAL A 114 -1.96 15.03 -7.64
N TYR A 115 -1.41 16.20 -7.30
CA TYR A 115 -0.58 16.38 -6.10
C TYR A 115 -1.37 16.97 -4.94
N GLY A 116 -1.54 16.18 -3.88
CA GLY A 116 -2.20 16.57 -2.64
C GLY A 116 -1.24 16.90 -1.49
N VAL A 117 -1.81 17.51 -0.45
CA VAL A 117 -1.16 17.71 0.85
C VAL A 117 -2.05 17.10 1.94
N ARG A 118 -1.47 16.40 2.93
CA ARG A 118 -2.25 15.77 4.00
C ARG A 118 -3.20 16.76 4.69
N GLY A 119 -4.46 16.37 4.81
CA GLY A 119 -5.53 17.16 5.42
C GLY A 119 -6.08 18.31 4.57
N SER A 120 -5.64 18.44 3.32
CA SER A 120 -6.30 19.30 2.31
C SER A 120 -7.39 18.51 1.56
N SER A 121 -7.94 19.08 0.48
CA SER A 121 -8.82 18.36 -0.45
C SER A 121 -8.17 18.29 -1.83
N ALA A 122 -8.29 17.15 -2.51
CA ALA A 122 -7.91 16.99 -3.91
C ALA A 122 -9.14 16.69 -4.77
N MET A 123 -9.05 17.06 -6.04
CA MET A 123 -10.02 16.71 -7.07
C MET A 123 -9.30 15.84 -8.10
N LEU A 124 -9.80 14.63 -8.34
CA LEU A 124 -9.32 13.75 -9.41
C LEU A 124 -10.19 13.98 -10.64
N PRO A 125 -9.65 14.58 -11.72
CA PRO A 125 -10.45 14.92 -12.89
C PRO A 125 -11.02 13.69 -13.58
N CYS A 126 -12.31 13.74 -13.92
CA CYS A 126 -12.95 12.79 -14.81
C CYS A 126 -14.15 13.47 -15.50
N HIS A 127 -14.12 13.46 -16.83
CA HIS A 127 -15.13 14.08 -17.67
C HIS A 127 -15.66 13.04 -18.66
N LEU A 128 -16.98 12.92 -18.78
CA LEU A 128 -17.61 12.08 -19.80
C LEU A 128 -18.13 12.96 -20.95
N ARG A 129 -17.93 12.51 -22.18
CA ARG A 129 -18.57 13.06 -23.38
C ARG A 129 -19.18 11.95 -24.23
N TYR A 130 -20.09 12.32 -25.11
CA TYR A 130 -20.68 11.44 -26.10
C TYR A 130 -20.39 11.97 -27.51
N GLU A 131 -20.07 11.07 -28.43
CA GLU A 131 -19.86 11.41 -29.84
C GLU A 131 -20.79 10.57 -30.73
N PRO A 132 -21.73 11.17 -31.50
CA PRO A 132 -22.11 12.59 -31.47
C PRO A 132 -22.82 13.00 -30.17
N GLU A 133 -22.96 14.32 -29.93
CA GLU A 133 -23.68 14.85 -28.77
C GLU A 133 -25.12 14.33 -28.69
N LEU A 134 -25.56 13.99 -27.48
CA LEU A 134 -26.89 13.46 -27.22
C LEU A 134 -27.97 14.54 -27.24
N SER A 135 -29.07 14.28 -27.94
CA SER A 135 -30.29 15.10 -27.91
C SER A 135 -31.04 15.03 -26.57
N ALA A 136 -30.79 14.00 -25.75
CA ALA A 136 -31.33 13.85 -24.40
C ALA A 136 -30.33 13.11 -23.49
N PRO A 137 -30.18 13.51 -22.22
CA PRO A 137 -29.21 12.90 -21.31
C PRO A 137 -29.54 11.43 -21.01
N ARG A 138 -28.57 10.53 -21.24
CA ARG A 138 -28.64 9.12 -20.83
C ARG A 138 -28.43 8.99 -19.31
N LYS A 139 -28.95 7.90 -18.73
CA LYS A 139 -28.72 7.56 -17.31
C LYS A 139 -27.39 6.81 -17.19
N THR A 140 -26.38 7.47 -16.64
CA THR A 140 -25.08 6.85 -16.36
C THR A 140 -24.94 6.42 -14.90
N ARG A 141 -24.15 5.37 -14.68
CA ARG A 141 -23.59 4.99 -13.38
C ARG A 141 -22.10 5.29 -13.41
N VAL A 142 -21.65 6.10 -12.46
CA VAL A 142 -20.22 6.40 -12.25
C VAL A 142 -19.72 5.53 -11.09
N LYS A 143 -18.61 4.84 -11.29
CA LYS A 143 -17.87 4.13 -10.26
C LYS A 143 -16.47 4.73 -10.15
N TRP A 144 -16.11 5.11 -8.94
CA TRP A 144 -14.73 5.43 -8.57
C TRP A 144 -14.18 4.35 -7.67
N SER A 145 -12.97 3.88 -7.98
CA SER A 145 -12.29 2.81 -7.26
C SER A 145 -10.82 3.12 -7.06
N TRP A 146 -10.24 2.61 -5.97
CA TRP A 146 -8.79 2.62 -5.71
C TRP A 146 -8.17 1.32 -6.19
N LEU A 147 -7.09 1.42 -6.97
CA LEU A 147 -6.37 0.33 -7.58
C LEU A 147 -5.05 0.06 -6.82
N PRO A 148 -4.83 -1.16 -6.29
CA PRO A 148 -3.54 -1.53 -5.72
C PRO A 148 -2.47 -1.65 -6.81
N ALA A 149 -1.24 -1.24 -6.52
CA ALA A 149 -0.13 -1.23 -7.47
C ALA A 149 0.23 -2.62 -8.05
N ILE A 150 0.02 -3.70 -7.28
CA ILE A 150 0.31 -5.08 -7.69
C ILE A 150 -0.76 -6.04 -7.15
N GLY A 151 -1.46 -6.75 -8.05
CA GLY A 151 -2.11 -8.04 -7.78
C GLY A 151 -3.15 -8.10 -6.66
N GLY A 152 -3.77 -6.98 -6.28
CA GLY A 152 -4.80 -6.91 -5.24
C GLY A 152 -6.21 -6.68 -5.81
N HIS A 153 -7.21 -6.77 -4.95
CA HIS A 153 -8.59 -6.41 -5.32
C HIS A 153 -8.76 -4.89 -5.41
N GLU A 154 -9.39 -4.45 -6.50
CA GLU A 154 -9.93 -3.10 -6.62
C GLU A 154 -10.88 -2.80 -5.45
N THR A 155 -10.69 -1.65 -4.81
CA THR A 155 -11.50 -1.23 -3.67
C THR A 155 -12.43 -0.10 -4.10
N ASP A 156 -13.74 -0.32 -4.03
CA ASP A 156 -14.74 0.71 -4.31
C ASP A 156 -14.52 1.94 -3.39
N VAL A 157 -14.54 3.14 -3.97
CA VAL A 157 -14.42 4.42 -3.25
C VAL A 157 -15.77 5.12 -3.19
N LEU A 158 -16.40 5.29 -4.36
CA LEU A 158 -17.72 5.90 -4.51
C LEU A 158 -18.45 5.33 -5.73
N VAL A 159 -19.75 5.08 -5.61
CA VAL A 159 -20.64 4.78 -6.74
C VAL A 159 -21.76 5.81 -6.77
N ALA A 160 -22.07 6.36 -7.94
CA ALA A 160 -23.18 7.27 -8.15
C ALA A 160 -24.05 6.87 -9.36
N ALA A 161 -25.36 7.09 -9.26
CA ALA A 161 -26.32 6.92 -10.34
C ALA A 161 -27.43 7.99 -10.19
N GLY A 162 -27.40 8.99 -11.07
CA GLY A 162 -28.20 10.20 -10.90
C GLY A 162 -27.92 10.88 -9.55
N LEU A 163 -28.99 11.20 -8.80
CA LEU A 163 -28.89 11.86 -7.48
C LEU A 163 -28.46 10.91 -6.34
N ARG A 164 -28.42 9.59 -6.57
CA ARG A 164 -28.04 8.61 -5.54
C ARG A 164 -26.54 8.36 -5.60
N HIS A 165 -25.85 8.53 -4.48
CA HIS A 165 -24.44 8.15 -4.34
C HIS A 165 -24.21 7.32 -3.08
N ARG A 166 -23.13 6.53 -3.07
CA ARG A 166 -22.70 5.71 -1.95
C ARG A 166 -21.17 5.68 -1.90
N SER A 167 -20.61 6.12 -0.78
CA SER A 167 -19.18 6.03 -0.45
C SER A 167 -18.87 4.77 0.38
N PHE A 168 -17.66 4.25 0.25
CA PHE A 168 -17.23 2.98 0.86
C PHE A 168 -15.98 3.15 1.75
N GLY A 169 -15.61 2.09 2.49
CA GLY A 169 -14.39 2.05 3.31
C GLY A 169 -14.17 3.25 4.25
N ASN A 170 -12.92 3.71 4.31
CA ASN A 170 -12.43 4.91 4.98
C ASN A 170 -12.73 6.22 4.22
N PHE A 171 -13.31 6.13 3.02
CA PHE A 171 -13.72 7.28 2.21
C PHE A 171 -15.10 7.83 2.59
N LYS A 172 -15.87 7.09 3.40
CA LYS A 172 -17.20 7.50 3.87
C LYS A 172 -17.20 8.89 4.51
N GLY A 173 -18.09 9.76 4.01
CA GLY A 173 -18.21 11.14 4.46
C GLY A 173 -17.10 12.09 4.01
N ARG A 174 -16.04 11.59 3.35
CA ARG A 174 -14.93 12.39 2.82
C ARG A 174 -14.97 12.60 1.31
N VAL A 175 -15.65 11.71 0.58
CA VAL A 175 -15.69 11.73 -0.90
C VAL A 175 -17.06 12.08 -1.46
N HIS A 176 -17.07 12.85 -2.56
CA HIS A 176 -18.26 13.20 -3.34
C HIS A 176 -17.87 13.48 -4.80
N LEU A 177 -18.86 13.49 -5.70
CA LEU A 177 -18.64 13.95 -7.08
C LEU A 177 -18.82 15.47 -7.19
N ARG A 178 -17.97 16.11 -8.00
CA ARG A 178 -18.23 17.46 -8.50
C ARG A 178 -19.21 17.34 -9.67
N GLN A 179 -20.29 18.13 -9.67
CA GLN A 179 -21.36 18.06 -10.67
C GLN A 179 -21.77 19.49 -11.11
N ASN A 180 -20.77 20.32 -11.42
CA ASN A 180 -20.98 21.74 -11.72
C ASN A 180 -21.40 22.00 -13.17
N SER A 181 -21.16 21.05 -14.07
CA SER A 181 -21.41 21.12 -15.51
C SER A 181 -21.83 19.76 -16.04
N PRO A 182 -22.57 19.70 -17.17
CA PRO A 182 -22.86 18.44 -17.84
C PRO A 182 -21.56 17.67 -18.12
N GLY A 183 -21.59 16.36 -17.90
CA GLY A 183 -20.45 15.47 -18.10
C GLY A 183 -19.37 15.50 -16.99
N GLU A 184 -19.43 16.44 -16.04
CA GLU A 184 -18.50 16.50 -14.93
C GLU A 184 -18.77 15.39 -13.90
N VAL A 185 -17.80 14.48 -13.72
CA VAL A 185 -17.88 13.34 -12.80
C VAL A 185 -16.59 13.14 -11.99
N SER A 186 -15.81 14.21 -11.85
CA SER A 186 -14.57 14.29 -11.05
C SER A 186 -14.83 13.97 -9.57
N LEU A 187 -13.94 13.17 -8.97
CA LEU A 187 -14.01 12.81 -7.55
C LEU A 187 -13.33 13.87 -6.70
N VAL A 188 -14.03 14.41 -5.71
CA VAL A 188 -13.43 15.26 -4.68
C VAL A 188 -13.20 14.42 -3.42
N ILE A 189 -11.96 14.36 -2.96
CA ILE A 189 -11.55 13.71 -1.71
C ILE A 189 -11.15 14.81 -0.73
N THR A 190 -11.85 14.89 0.41
CA THR A 190 -11.58 15.82 1.51
C THR A 190 -10.80 15.15 2.65
N ASP A 191 -10.10 15.96 3.46
CA ASP A 191 -9.25 15.51 4.57
C ASP A 191 -8.28 14.38 4.14
N LEU A 192 -7.41 14.68 3.18
CA LEU A 192 -6.47 13.69 2.61
C LEU A 192 -5.61 13.00 3.67
N GLN A 193 -5.63 11.68 3.66
CA GLN A 193 -4.90 10.80 4.57
C GLN A 193 -3.69 10.17 3.86
N LEU A 194 -2.66 9.74 4.61
CA LEU A 194 -1.43 9.20 4.00
C LEU A 194 -1.69 7.97 3.11
N ASN A 195 -2.67 7.16 3.50
CA ASN A 195 -3.16 5.98 2.80
C ASN A 195 -4.17 6.27 1.67
N ASP A 196 -4.57 7.53 1.43
CA ASP A 196 -5.34 7.89 0.23
C ASP A 196 -4.44 7.95 -1.03
N THR A 197 -3.12 7.92 -0.87
CA THR A 197 -2.14 7.85 -1.99
C THR A 197 -2.39 6.61 -2.85
N GLY A 198 -2.29 6.74 -4.17
CA GLY A 198 -2.35 5.61 -5.11
C GLY A 198 -3.18 5.91 -6.36
N ARG A 199 -3.43 4.87 -7.15
CA ARG A 199 -4.13 4.98 -8.43
C ARG A 199 -5.64 4.87 -8.24
N TYR A 200 -6.38 5.76 -8.89
CA TYR A 200 -7.83 5.74 -8.91
C TYR A 200 -8.34 5.48 -10.33
N ARG A 201 -9.42 4.69 -10.46
CA ARG A 201 -10.16 4.49 -11.71
C ARG A 201 -11.49 5.22 -11.63
N CYS A 202 -11.80 6.00 -12.65
CA CYS A 202 -13.14 6.49 -12.98
C CYS A 202 -13.71 5.60 -14.07
N GLU A 203 -14.77 4.86 -13.78
CA GLU A 203 -15.49 3.99 -14.71
C GLU A 203 -16.91 4.56 -14.89
N VAL A 204 -17.33 4.78 -16.13
CA VAL A 204 -18.66 5.30 -16.48
C VAL A 204 -19.37 4.27 -17.34
N ILE A 205 -20.58 3.93 -16.90
CA ILE A 205 -21.40 2.83 -17.43
C ILE A 205 -22.74 3.43 -17.84
N ASP A 206 -23.09 3.41 -19.13
CA ASP A 206 -24.37 3.94 -19.63
C ASP A 206 -25.44 2.87 -19.90
N GLY A 207 -25.08 1.60 -19.65
CA GLY A 207 -25.94 0.43 -19.82
C GLY A 207 -25.71 -0.32 -21.14
N LEU A 208 -25.06 0.31 -22.11
CA LEU A 208 -24.59 -0.31 -23.36
C LEU A 208 -23.07 -0.29 -23.48
N GLU A 209 -22.45 0.81 -23.05
CA GLU A 209 -20.99 1.00 -23.09
C GLU A 209 -20.42 1.32 -21.70
N ASP A 210 -19.24 0.74 -21.43
CA ASP A 210 -18.44 0.91 -20.22
C ASP A 210 -17.08 1.47 -20.61
N GLU A 211 -16.74 2.68 -20.18
CA GLU A 211 -15.46 3.33 -20.47
C GLU A 211 -14.77 3.80 -19.18
N SER A 212 -13.44 3.86 -19.17
CA SER A 212 -12.71 4.24 -17.95
C SER A 212 -11.41 5.01 -18.17
N ALA A 213 -11.15 5.96 -17.27
CA ALA A 213 -9.89 6.68 -17.14
C ALA A 213 -9.25 6.39 -15.77
N THR A 214 -7.94 6.60 -15.66
CA THR A 214 -7.21 6.47 -14.38
C THR A 214 -6.44 7.73 -14.04
N VAL A 215 -6.41 8.08 -12.76
CA VAL A 215 -5.68 9.23 -12.19
C VAL A 215 -4.89 8.77 -10.97
N ASP A 216 -3.60 9.09 -10.93
CA ASP A 216 -2.75 8.84 -9.77
C ASP A 216 -2.85 10.01 -8.77
N LEU A 217 -3.07 9.72 -7.49
CA LEU A 217 -3.07 10.70 -6.41
C LEU A 217 -1.79 10.54 -5.59
N GLU A 218 -0.93 11.54 -5.62
CA GLU A 218 0.33 11.57 -4.89
C GLU A 218 0.32 12.63 -3.80
N LEU A 219 0.81 12.29 -2.61
CA LEU A 219 1.03 13.28 -1.55
C LEU A 219 2.45 13.84 -1.63
N ARG A 220 2.57 15.16 -1.49
CA ARG A 220 3.88 15.79 -1.22
C ARG A 220 4.31 15.47 0.21
N GLY A 221 5.55 15.01 0.36
CA GLY A 221 6.08 14.58 1.65
C GLY A 221 7.59 14.34 1.62
N VAL A 222 8.09 13.68 2.65
CA VAL A 222 9.50 13.39 2.87
C VAL A 222 9.65 11.92 3.29
N VAL A 223 10.56 11.20 2.63
CA VAL A 223 10.95 9.85 3.02
C VAL A 223 12.13 9.91 3.98
N PHE A 224 12.10 9.07 5.01
CA PHE A 224 13.20 8.92 5.96
C PHE A 224 13.42 7.46 6.35
N PRO A 225 14.68 7.03 6.57
CA PRO A 225 14.98 5.72 7.12
C PRO A 225 14.63 5.66 8.60
N TYR A 226 14.05 4.53 9.02
CA TYR A 226 13.74 4.23 10.42
C TYR A 226 14.34 2.89 10.85
N GLN A 227 15.07 2.93 11.95
CA GLN A 227 15.68 1.78 12.62
C GLN A 227 15.16 1.76 14.08
N PRO A 228 14.70 0.62 14.62
CA PRO A 228 14.14 0.55 15.96
C PRO A 228 15.24 0.64 17.06
N PRO A 229 14.85 0.85 18.34
CA PRO A 229 15.76 0.82 19.48
C PRO A 229 16.56 -0.48 19.63
N THR A 230 15.99 -1.60 19.17
CA THR A 230 16.63 -2.93 19.16
C THR A 230 17.77 -3.06 18.14
N GLY A 231 17.96 -2.07 17.26
CA GLY A 231 19.03 -2.04 16.28
C GLY A 231 18.60 -2.44 14.87
N ARG A 232 19.58 -2.55 13.97
CA ARG A 232 19.37 -2.79 12.54
C ARG A 232 18.74 -4.15 12.24
N TYR A 233 17.81 -4.20 11.29
CA TYR A 233 17.20 -5.43 10.78
C TYR A 233 16.44 -6.26 11.84
N HIS A 234 15.63 -5.58 12.66
CA HIS A 234 14.78 -6.23 13.68
C HIS A 234 13.27 -6.10 13.41
N MET A 235 12.84 -5.65 12.22
CA MET A 235 11.42 -5.46 11.91
C MET A 235 10.99 -6.33 10.72
N ASN A 236 9.95 -7.14 10.92
CA ASN A 236 9.21 -7.73 9.80
C ASN A 236 8.30 -6.66 9.16
N PHE A 237 7.62 -6.99 8.07
CA PHE A 237 6.81 -6.02 7.32
C PHE A 237 5.72 -5.36 8.17
N HIS A 238 5.03 -6.14 9.02
CA HIS A 238 3.96 -5.62 9.86
C HIS A 238 4.48 -4.72 10.99
N ALA A 239 5.62 -5.07 11.59
CA ALA A 239 6.29 -4.22 12.55
C ALA A 239 6.78 -2.92 11.90
N ALA A 240 7.35 -3.00 10.69
CA ALA A 240 7.79 -1.84 9.91
C ALA A 240 6.63 -0.88 9.57
N GLN A 241 5.48 -1.43 9.18
CA GLN A 241 4.25 -0.65 8.98
C GLN A 241 3.82 0.07 10.27
N HIS A 242 3.67 -0.68 11.36
CA HIS A 242 3.21 -0.15 12.65
C HIS A 242 4.11 0.97 13.18
N VAL A 243 5.44 0.82 13.13
CA VAL A 243 6.34 1.88 13.62
C VAL A 243 6.28 3.15 12.77
N CYS A 244 6.06 3.05 11.45
CA CYS A 244 5.86 4.25 10.64
C CYS A 244 4.57 4.98 11.06
N GLU A 245 3.47 4.23 11.28
CA GLU A 245 2.19 4.78 11.77
C GLU A 245 2.35 5.43 13.17
N GLU A 246 3.08 4.79 14.09
CA GLU A 246 3.44 5.36 15.39
C GLU A 246 4.24 6.66 15.24
N GLN A 247 5.07 6.80 14.21
CA GLN A 247 5.84 8.01 13.91
C GLN A 247 5.11 9.04 13.03
N ASP A 248 3.77 8.97 12.92
CA ASP A 248 2.93 9.90 12.15
C ASP A 248 3.31 9.92 10.65
N SER A 249 3.54 8.72 10.13
CA SER A 249 4.02 8.40 8.79
C SER A 249 3.32 7.14 8.25
N ALA A 250 3.55 6.80 6.99
CA ALA A 250 3.22 5.48 6.42
C ALA A 250 4.52 4.81 5.95
N LEU A 251 4.49 3.55 5.52
CA LEU A 251 5.58 3.02 4.70
C LEU A 251 5.66 3.79 3.38
N ALA A 252 6.87 4.10 2.92
CA ALA A 252 7.07 4.76 1.64
C ALA A 252 6.73 3.82 0.47
N THR A 253 6.23 4.38 -0.64
CA THR A 253 6.16 3.66 -1.92
C THR A 253 7.53 3.63 -2.61
N PHE A 254 7.66 2.87 -3.70
CA PHE A 254 8.89 2.87 -4.49
C PHE A 254 9.15 4.24 -5.14
N GLU A 255 8.11 4.87 -5.68
CA GLU A 255 8.14 6.18 -6.33
C GLU A 255 8.61 7.26 -5.34
N GLN A 256 8.07 7.24 -4.12
CA GLN A 256 8.49 8.13 -3.04
C GLN A 256 9.96 7.91 -2.64
N LEU A 257 10.43 6.65 -2.55
CA LEU A 257 11.83 6.37 -2.26
C LEU A 257 12.76 6.80 -3.41
N PHE A 258 12.32 6.60 -4.66
CA PHE A 258 13.06 6.98 -5.87
C PHE A 258 13.24 8.50 -5.95
N LEU A 259 12.15 9.27 -5.80
CA LEU A 259 12.21 10.73 -5.71
C LEU A 259 13.12 11.21 -4.57
N ALA A 260 13.05 10.57 -3.40
CA ALA A 260 13.94 10.92 -2.28
C ALA A 260 15.42 10.63 -2.59
N TRP A 261 15.72 9.58 -3.36
CA TRP A 261 17.08 9.28 -3.84
C TRP A 261 17.55 10.31 -4.88
N GLU A 262 16.68 10.77 -5.79
CA GLU A 262 16.98 11.87 -6.72
C GLU A 262 17.22 13.19 -5.97
N GLU A 263 16.51 13.44 -4.86
CA GLU A 263 16.78 14.54 -3.91
C GLU A 263 18.05 14.33 -3.05
N GLY A 264 18.78 13.21 -3.22
CA GLY A 264 20.07 12.96 -2.59
C GLY A 264 20.07 12.00 -1.39
N LEU A 265 18.96 11.31 -1.10
CA LEU A 265 18.92 10.31 -0.03
C LEU A 265 19.86 9.13 -0.31
N ASP A 266 20.89 8.99 0.52
CA ASP A 266 21.82 7.86 0.51
C ASP A 266 21.71 7.10 1.84
N TRP A 267 21.32 5.82 1.78
CA TRP A 267 21.17 4.97 2.96
C TRP A 267 21.54 3.52 2.68
N CYS A 268 22.49 3.00 3.44
CA CYS A 268 23.11 1.68 3.21
C CYS A 268 22.50 0.56 4.08
N ASN A 269 21.25 0.70 4.51
CA ASN A 269 20.48 -0.37 5.12
C ASN A 269 19.26 -0.68 4.25
N ALA A 270 19.00 -1.97 4.02
CA ALA A 270 17.79 -2.44 3.36
C ALA A 270 16.55 -2.20 4.24
N GLY A 271 15.51 -1.59 3.67
CA GLY A 271 14.27 -1.28 4.39
C GLY A 271 13.01 -1.69 3.63
N TRP A 272 11.95 -2.01 4.36
CA TRP A 272 10.63 -2.30 3.81
C TRP A 272 9.99 -1.08 3.14
N LEU A 273 9.24 -1.33 2.06
CA LEU A 273 8.33 -0.41 1.38
C LEU A 273 6.88 -0.89 1.44
N ALA A 274 5.93 -0.02 1.10
CA ALA A 274 4.48 -0.26 1.24
C ALA A 274 3.95 -1.48 0.46
N ASP A 275 4.58 -1.84 -0.66
CA ASP A 275 4.25 -3.02 -1.46
C ASP A 275 4.76 -4.35 -0.87
N GLY A 276 5.61 -4.29 0.17
CA GLY A 276 6.30 -5.45 0.74
C GLY A 276 7.55 -5.86 -0.04
N THR A 277 8.07 -5.00 -0.90
CA THR A 277 9.45 -5.09 -1.36
C THR A 277 10.41 -4.52 -0.32
N VAL A 278 11.69 -4.86 -0.47
CA VAL A 278 12.77 -4.40 0.39
C VAL A 278 13.85 -3.78 -0.47
N GLN A 279 14.16 -2.50 -0.25
CA GLN A 279 15.04 -1.72 -1.13
C GLN A 279 15.96 -0.80 -0.31
N TYR A 280 16.97 -0.20 -0.95
CA TYR A 280 17.80 0.87 -0.34
C TYR A 280 18.43 1.81 -1.40
N PRO A 281 18.45 3.13 -1.16
CA PRO A 281 18.98 4.11 -2.11
C PRO A 281 20.48 4.37 -1.89
N ILE A 282 21.28 4.41 -2.97
CA ILE A 282 22.71 4.76 -2.92
C ILE A 282 23.01 5.82 -3.98
N THR A 283 23.48 7.00 -3.56
CA THR A 283 23.94 8.05 -4.48
C THR A 283 25.43 7.91 -4.76
N ILE A 284 26.22 7.43 -3.78
CA ILE A 284 27.68 7.23 -3.91
C ILE A 284 28.03 5.73 -3.72
N PRO A 285 28.33 5.00 -4.81
CA PRO A 285 28.74 3.60 -4.77
C PRO A 285 29.96 3.36 -3.88
N ARG A 286 29.89 2.34 -3.01
CA ARG A 286 30.96 2.02 -2.06
C ARG A 286 30.94 0.56 -1.65
N LYS A 287 32.12 -0.02 -1.36
CA LYS A 287 32.32 -1.45 -1.06
C LYS A 287 31.25 -2.10 -0.15
N PRO A 288 30.96 -1.59 1.07
CA PRO A 288 29.98 -2.22 1.97
C PRO A 288 28.53 -2.12 1.47
N CYS A 289 28.26 -1.19 0.55
CA CYS A 289 26.96 -0.94 -0.06
C CYS A 289 27.02 -1.49 -1.47
N GLY A 290 27.07 -2.82 -1.61
CA GLY A 290 27.02 -3.56 -2.88
C GLY A 290 28.10 -3.24 -3.92
N GLY A 291 29.28 -2.77 -3.51
CA GLY A 291 30.45 -2.66 -4.39
C GLY A 291 30.65 -1.33 -5.12
N LEU A 292 31.83 -1.20 -5.72
CA LEU A 292 32.28 -0.01 -6.47
C LEU A 292 31.94 -0.05 -7.97
N GLY A 293 31.65 -1.23 -8.52
CA GLY A 293 31.34 -1.44 -9.94
C GLY A 293 29.86 -1.35 -10.29
N VAL A 294 29.02 -0.85 -9.37
CA VAL A 294 27.57 -0.72 -9.54
C VAL A 294 27.21 0.76 -9.52
N ALA A 295 26.43 1.21 -10.50
CA ALA A 295 25.99 2.59 -10.61
C ALA A 295 25.20 3.07 -9.37
N PRO A 296 25.09 4.40 -9.15
CA PRO A 296 24.09 4.98 -8.25
C PRO A 296 22.68 4.49 -8.60
N GLY A 297 21.81 4.37 -7.60
CA GLY A 297 20.41 3.96 -7.81
C GLY A 297 19.73 3.43 -6.55
N VAL A 298 18.41 3.27 -6.64
CA VAL A 298 17.63 2.48 -5.68
C VAL A 298 17.83 1.00 -5.98
N ARG A 299 18.29 0.25 -4.98
CA ARG A 299 18.67 -1.15 -5.11
C ARG A 299 17.64 -2.03 -4.46
N SER A 300 17.10 -2.98 -5.24
CA SER A 300 15.98 -3.81 -4.81
C SER A 300 16.44 -5.21 -4.43
N TYR A 301 15.97 -5.70 -3.29
CA TYR A 301 15.86 -7.12 -2.99
C TYR A 301 14.51 -7.70 -3.45
N GLY A 302 13.63 -6.91 -4.07
CA GLY A 302 12.29 -7.33 -4.50
C GLY A 302 11.40 -7.76 -3.33
N SER A 303 10.36 -8.52 -3.63
CA SER A 303 9.38 -8.99 -2.64
C SER A 303 10.01 -9.94 -1.62
N ARG A 304 9.68 -9.78 -0.34
CA ARG A 304 10.24 -10.58 0.77
C ARG A 304 9.14 -11.12 1.68
N HIS A 305 9.44 -12.22 2.39
CA HIS A 305 8.45 -12.90 3.23
C HIS A 305 8.06 -12.04 4.44
N ARG A 306 6.86 -11.46 4.39
CA ARG A 306 6.37 -10.39 5.28
C ARG A 306 6.43 -10.71 6.79
N HIS A 307 6.39 -11.99 7.17
CA HIS A 307 6.47 -12.44 8.57
C HIS A 307 7.85 -12.88 9.04
N LEU A 308 8.73 -13.33 8.14
CA LEU A 308 9.96 -14.08 8.49
C LEU A 308 11.24 -13.29 8.29
N HIS A 309 11.29 -12.44 7.27
CA HIS A 309 12.46 -11.60 7.03
C HIS A 309 12.41 -10.36 7.90
N LEU A 310 13.58 -9.88 8.32
CA LEU A 310 13.72 -8.71 9.18
C LEU A 310 14.62 -7.69 8.48
N TYR A 311 14.18 -6.43 8.45
CA TYR A 311 14.85 -5.30 7.81
C TYR A 311 14.59 -4.01 8.61
N ASP A 312 15.09 -2.89 8.10
CA ASP A 312 14.70 -1.55 8.57
C ASP A 312 13.40 -1.12 7.87
N ALA A 313 12.98 0.15 7.98
CA ALA A 313 11.84 0.69 7.24
C ALA A 313 12.22 2.01 6.55
N PHE A 314 11.61 2.30 5.40
CA PHE A 314 11.51 3.66 4.87
C PHE A 314 10.11 4.18 5.14
N CYS A 315 10.01 5.22 5.97
CA CYS A 315 8.74 5.84 6.31
C CYS A 315 8.57 7.14 5.50
N PHE A 316 7.34 7.43 5.09
CA PHE A 316 6.93 8.65 4.40
C PHE A 316 6.02 9.49 5.30
N SER A 317 6.34 10.76 5.51
CA SER A 317 5.45 11.72 6.18
C SER A 317 5.16 12.93 5.28
N SER A 318 3.97 13.51 5.40
CA SER A 318 3.53 14.68 4.65
C SER A 318 3.52 15.93 5.54
N SER A 319 3.19 17.10 4.99
CA SER A 319 3.23 18.37 5.74
C SER A 319 2.31 18.36 6.98
N LEU A 320 2.67 19.14 7.99
CA LEU A 320 1.99 19.15 9.29
C LEU A 320 0.92 20.25 9.40
N ARG A 321 -0.20 19.90 10.05
CA ARG A 321 -1.21 20.87 10.52
C ARG A 321 -0.66 21.76 11.64
N GLY A 322 0.08 21.19 12.61
CA GLY A 322 0.69 21.91 13.73
C GLY A 322 2.06 22.53 13.41
N ARG A 323 2.89 22.72 14.45
CA ARG A 323 4.31 23.10 14.36
C ARG A 323 5.18 22.22 15.27
N VAL A 324 6.39 21.90 14.82
CA VAL A 324 7.45 21.31 15.67
C VAL A 324 8.43 22.40 16.05
N TYR A 325 8.85 22.43 17.32
CA TYR A 325 9.81 23.40 17.84
C TYR A 325 10.69 22.79 18.94
N PHE A 326 11.88 23.33 19.12
CA PHE A 326 12.76 22.96 20.22
C PHE A 326 12.39 23.77 21.46
N LEU A 327 12.01 23.08 22.54
CA LEU A 327 11.58 23.73 23.79
C LEU A 327 12.77 24.42 24.47
N GLN A 328 12.64 25.72 24.75
CA GLN A 328 13.63 26.45 25.53
C GLN A 328 13.40 26.18 27.02
N HIS A 329 14.14 25.21 27.57
CA HIS A 329 14.08 24.85 28.99
C HIS A 329 15.40 25.21 29.71
N PRO A 330 15.38 25.74 30.96
CA PRO A 330 16.58 26.21 31.65
C PRO A 330 17.65 25.13 31.90
N GLN A 331 17.25 23.85 31.92
CA GLN A 331 18.13 22.70 32.09
C GLN A 331 17.83 21.65 31.02
N LYS A 332 18.83 20.87 30.63
CA LYS A 332 18.62 19.67 29.81
C LYS A 332 17.84 18.61 30.61
N LEU A 333 17.00 17.84 29.93
CA LEU A 333 15.96 16.97 30.50
C LEU A 333 16.23 15.50 30.22
N ASN A 334 15.90 14.62 31.16
CA ASN A 334 15.77 13.19 30.91
C ASN A 334 14.51 12.88 30.07
N PHE A 335 14.35 11.65 29.57
CA PHE A 335 13.26 11.33 28.65
C PHE A 335 11.86 11.57 29.25
N THR A 336 11.64 11.19 30.52
CA THR A 336 10.36 11.38 31.21
C THR A 336 10.10 12.86 31.52
N GLU A 337 11.13 13.59 31.94
CA GLU A 337 11.08 15.05 32.15
C GLU A 337 10.74 15.77 30.83
N ALA A 338 11.30 15.33 29.70
CA ALA A 338 11.07 15.90 28.38
C ALA A 338 9.62 15.76 27.91
N ILE A 339 9.01 14.59 28.11
CA ILE A 339 7.58 14.38 27.82
C ILE A 339 6.71 15.33 28.67
N GLN A 340 6.98 15.40 29.98
CA GLN A 340 6.23 16.27 30.89
C GLN A 340 6.43 17.76 30.57
N ALA A 341 7.61 18.16 30.09
CA ALA A 341 7.88 19.54 29.73
C ALA A 341 7.07 19.98 28.50
N CYS A 342 6.99 19.16 27.45
CA CYS A 342 6.07 19.44 26.32
C CYS A 342 4.61 19.51 26.78
N GLN A 343 4.16 18.59 27.64
CA GLN A 343 2.77 18.59 28.15
C GLN A 343 2.44 19.86 28.95
N LYS A 344 3.38 20.35 29.78
CA LYS A 344 3.23 21.62 30.52
C LYS A 344 3.18 22.85 29.60
N ASP A 345 3.79 22.76 28.42
CA ASP A 345 3.77 23.79 27.37
C ASP A 345 2.54 23.67 26.43
N GLY A 346 1.57 22.81 26.76
CA GLY A 346 0.36 22.60 25.94
C GLY A 346 0.60 21.78 24.67
N ALA A 347 1.73 21.08 24.58
CA ALA A 347 2.18 20.33 23.42
C ALA A 347 2.41 18.84 23.75
N GLN A 348 2.74 18.05 22.74
CA GLN A 348 3.18 16.66 22.87
C GLN A 348 4.67 16.56 22.52
N ILE A 349 5.37 15.52 22.95
CA ILE A 349 6.71 15.25 22.43
C ILE A 349 6.62 14.92 20.93
N ALA A 350 7.48 15.52 20.11
CA ALA A 350 7.40 15.39 18.66
C ALA A 350 7.76 13.97 18.20
N LYS A 351 7.02 13.46 17.21
CA LYS A 351 7.32 12.19 16.54
C LYS A 351 8.40 12.37 15.48
N VAL A 352 9.02 11.27 15.06
CA VAL A 352 10.09 11.30 14.05
C VAL A 352 9.61 11.87 12.71
N GLY A 353 8.49 11.39 12.18
CA GLY A 353 7.94 11.90 10.92
C GLY A 353 7.61 13.40 10.98
N GLN A 354 7.15 13.87 12.14
CA GLN A 354 6.90 15.29 12.39
C GLN A 354 8.20 16.11 12.34
N LEU A 355 9.30 15.63 12.92
CA LEU A 355 10.58 16.31 12.83
C LEU A 355 11.07 16.41 11.37
N TYR A 356 10.98 15.33 10.59
CA TYR A 356 11.34 15.34 9.16
C TYR A 356 10.45 16.27 8.34
N ALA A 357 9.13 16.27 8.57
CA ALA A 357 8.19 17.15 7.87
C ALA A 357 8.43 18.64 8.21
N ALA A 358 8.70 18.95 9.48
CA ALA A 358 9.04 20.32 9.89
C ALA A 358 10.39 20.79 9.32
N TRP A 359 11.39 19.91 9.26
CA TRP A 359 12.65 20.18 8.56
C TRP A 359 12.43 20.46 7.07
N ARG A 360 11.75 19.57 6.34
CA ARG A 360 11.59 19.66 4.87
C ARG A 360 10.68 20.81 4.43
N PHE A 361 9.61 21.09 5.17
CA PHE A 361 8.53 22.02 4.73
C PHE A 361 8.42 23.32 5.55
N MET A 362 8.99 23.36 6.76
CA MET A 362 8.99 24.57 7.60
C MET A 362 10.40 25.15 7.80
N GLY A 363 11.43 24.53 7.20
CA GLY A 363 12.82 24.98 7.32
C GLY A 363 13.37 24.87 8.75
N LEU A 364 12.84 23.95 9.58
CA LEU A 364 13.26 23.81 10.97
C LEU A 364 14.76 23.47 11.02
N ASP A 365 15.55 24.38 11.60
CA ASP A 365 16.98 24.24 11.77
C ASP A 365 17.36 24.42 13.24
N ARG A 366 18.01 23.41 13.81
CA ARG A 366 18.51 23.43 15.18
C ARG A 366 19.68 22.46 15.36
N CYS A 367 20.81 22.98 15.78
CA CYS A 367 22.03 22.22 16.09
C CYS A 367 22.09 21.77 17.56
N ASP A 368 20.97 21.27 18.09
CA ASP A 368 20.87 20.70 19.44
C ASP A 368 20.14 19.34 19.36
N ALA A 369 20.77 18.30 19.90
CA ALA A 369 20.10 17.01 20.12
C ALA A 369 18.92 17.18 21.08
N GLY A 370 17.76 16.65 20.69
CA GLY A 370 16.57 16.62 21.52
C GLY A 370 15.82 15.30 21.42
N TRP A 371 15.15 14.95 22.50
CA TRP A 371 14.27 13.77 22.58
C TRP A 371 13.09 13.88 21.61
N LEU A 372 12.76 12.73 21.03
CA LEU A 372 11.55 12.47 20.24
C LEU A 372 10.72 11.34 20.87
N ALA A 373 9.48 11.17 20.42
CA ALA A 373 8.53 10.20 20.95
C ALA A 373 9.00 8.73 20.92
N ASP A 374 9.89 8.36 19.98
CA ASP A 374 10.49 7.01 19.89
C ASP A 374 11.61 6.77 20.92
N GLY A 375 11.97 7.76 21.72
CA GLY A 375 13.13 7.72 22.61
C GLY A 375 14.47 7.88 21.90
N SER A 376 14.47 8.25 20.61
CA SER A 376 15.70 8.64 19.92
C SER A 376 16.07 10.10 20.21
N LEU A 377 17.36 10.40 20.00
CA LEU A 377 17.84 11.78 19.92
C LEU A 377 18.12 12.14 18.47
N ARG A 378 17.49 13.22 18.00
CA ARG A 378 17.71 13.75 16.65
C ARG A 378 17.84 15.27 16.67
N TYR A 379 18.32 15.84 15.57
CA TYR A 379 18.34 17.29 15.35
C TYR A 379 18.30 17.61 13.85
N PRO A 380 17.51 18.60 13.40
CA PRO A 380 17.36 18.95 11.99
C PRO A 380 18.31 20.08 11.57
N ILE A 381 18.96 19.94 10.42
CA ILE A 381 19.81 20.99 9.82
C ILE A 381 19.29 21.31 8.43
N SER A 382 18.74 22.51 8.25
CA SER A 382 18.31 23.04 6.96
C SER A 382 19.40 23.92 6.33
N SER A 383 20.27 24.51 7.14
CA SER A 383 21.43 25.32 6.71
C SER A 383 22.73 24.74 7.29
N PRO A 384 23.42 23.87 6.54
CA PRO A 384 24.65 23.21 6.97
C PRO A 384 25.75 24.19 7.37
N ARG A 385 26.47 23.87 8.44
CA ARG A 385 27.48 24.74 9.05
C ARG A 385 28.46 23.96 9.95
N PRO A 386 29.66 24.51 10.24
CA PRO A 386 30.64 23.86 11.10
C PRO A 386 30.06 23.42 12.45
N ASN A 387 30.59 22.32 12.98
CA ASN A 387 30.19 21.68 14.25
C ASN A 387 28.76 21.11 14.31
N CYS A 388 27.98 21.19 13.22
CA CYS A 388 26.59 20.72 13.15
C CYS A 388 26.39 19.48 12.27
N GLY A 389 27.45 18.71 12.07
CA GLY A 389 27.48 17.50 11.23
C GLY A 389 28.07 17.75 9.83
N PRO A 390 27.79 16.83 8.88
CA PRO A 390 28.22 16.93 7.48
C PRO A 390 27.66 18.15 6.72
N GLN A 391 28.16 18.40 5.51
CA GLN A 391 27.84 19.61 4.72
C GLN A 391 26.47 19.57 4.02
N GLU A 392 25.76 18.44 4.05
CA GLU A 392 24.44 18.30 3.45
C GLU A 392 23.33 18.71 4.44
N PRO A 393 22.18 19.22 3.98
CA PRO A 393 20.98 19.34 4.81
C PRO A 393 20.48 17.95 5.26
N GLY A 394 19.83 17.87 6.42
CA GLY A 394 19.20 16.64 6.89
C GLY A 394 18.88 16.60 8.37
N VAL A 395 18.03 15.65 8.76
CA VAL A 395 17.84 15.26 10.16
C VAL A 395 18.95 14.28 10.55
N ARG A 396 19.72 14.64 11.58
CA ARG A 396 20.83 13.86 12.12
C ARG A 396 20.34 13.07 13.34
N THR A 397 20.93 11.89 13.59
CA THR A 397 20.53 10.98 14.69
C THR A 397 21.72 10.59 15.55
N PHE A 398 21.51 10.53 16.87
CA PHE A 398 22.44 9.95 17.85
C PHE A 398 21.99 8.55 18.32
N GLY A 399 20.95 7.99 17.70
CA GLY A 399 20.36 6.71 18.12
C GLY A 399 19.54 6.83 19.41
N PHE A 400 19.58 5.78 20.22
CA PHE A 400 18.73 5.58 21.41
C PHE A 400 19.60 5.49 22.67
N PRO A 401 19.95 6.63 23.30
CA PRO A 401 20.73 6.63 24.54
C PRO A 401 19.89 6.24 25.76
N ALA A 402 20.56 5.97 26.88
CA ALA A 402 19.88 5.62 28.12
C ALA A 402 19.00 6.79 28.61
N GLN A 403 17.74 6.48 28.94
CA GLN A 403 16.68 7.47 29.23
C GLN A 403 16.96 8.44 30.39
N HIS A 404 17.93 8.13 31.27
CA HIS A 404 18.36 9.00 32.37
C HIS A 404 19.32 10.13 31.94
N GLN A 405 19.91 10.05 30.74
CA GLN A 405 20.79 11.10 30.22
C GLN A 405 19.99 12.38 29.91
N LYS A 406 20.63 13.55 29.94
CA LYS A 406 19.95 14.85 29.84
C LYS A 406 20.21 15.58 28.52
N TYR A 407 19.15 15.83 27.75
CA TYR A 407 19.20 16.47 26.43
C TYR A 407 18.10 17.54 26.24
N GLY A 408 17.98 18.12 25.05
CA GLY A 408 16.83 18.97 24.70
C GLY A 408 15.57 18.15 24.46
N VAL A 409 14.50 18.80 24.02
CA VAL A 409 13.29 18.12 23.54
C VAL A 409 12.67 18.91 22.39
N TYR A 410 12.17 18.18 21.38
CA TYR A 410 11.32 18.74 20.35
C TYR A 410 9.87 18.47 20.74
N CYS A 411 9.05 19.52 20.76
CA CYS A 411 7.62 19.42 21.02
C CYS A 411 6.83 19.68 19.72
N TYR A 412 5.66 19.05 19.62
CA TYR A 412 4.69 19.25 18.55
C TYR A 412 3.37 19.76 19.15
N GLY A 413 2.87 20.87 18.63
CA GLY A 413 1.66 21.53 19.12
C GLY A 413 0.89 22.25 18.02
N PRO A 414 -0.26 22.88 18.37
CA PRO A 414 -0.94 23.81 17.46
C PRO A 414 0.00 24.96 17.07
N ARG A 415 -0.28 25.59 15.92
CA ARG A 415 0.54 26.70 15.40
C ARG A 415 0.41 27.92 16.30
#